data_AF-A0A1H8ITT2-F1
#
_entry.id   AF-A0A1H8ITT2-F1
#
_cell.length_a   1.000
_cell.length_b   1.000
_cell.length_c   1.000
_cell.angle_alpha   90.00
_cell.angle_beta   90.00
_cell.angle_gamma   90.00
#
_symmetry.space_group_name_H-M   'P 1'
#
loop_
_entity.id
_entity.type
_entity.pdbx_description
1 polymer ?
#
loop_
_entity_poly.entity_id
_entity_poly.type
_entity_poly.pdbx_seq_one_letter_code
_entity_poly.pdbx_strand_id
1 'polypeptide(L)'
;MKKLFLTLVLITLTSILIGCQSNENEDEHEVIERAEGFINSLNEGSYEDAAAQLNDEMADALTPAILAELWQQLTVEFGDFKGHSFEETTEDQGHTIVFLAGEFERTSIRFQLTFDQDQQIAGFFIL
;
A
#
# COMPACT_ATOMS: atom_id res chain seq x y z
N MET A 1 -15.35 -6.62 64.38
CA MET A 1 -14.87 -5.79 63.25
C MET A 1 -13.57 -6.36 62.74
N LYS A 2 -13.58 -6.73 61.46
CA LYS A 2 -12.46 -6.74 60.52
C LYS A 2 -11.25 -7.68 60.76
N LYS A 3 -11.33 -8.76 59.97
CA LYS A 3 -10.29 -9.30 59.08
C LYS A 3 -9.25 -10.24 59.71
N LEU A 4 -9.77 -11.41 60.07
CA LEU A 4 -9.10 -12.69 59.93
C LEU A 4 -9.00 -13.03 58.43
N PHE A 5 -7.84 -12.88 57.80
CA PHE A 5 -7.58 -13.43 56.46
C PHE A 5 -6.08 -13.68 56.31
N LEU A 6 -5.65 -14.87 56.72
CA LEU A 6 -4.35 -15.42 56.39
C LEU A 6 -4.58 -16.87 55.92
N THR A 7 -4.07 -17.15 54.72
CA THR A 7 -3.86 -18.46 54.08
C THR A 7 -5.09 -19.31 53.74
N LEU A 8 -5.31 -19.58 52.44
CA LEU A 8 -5.09 -20.91 51.82
C LEU A 8 -5.40 -20.88 50.30
N VAL A 9 -4.33 -20.94 49.49
CA VAL A 9 -4.10 -21.78 48.30
C VAL A 9 -5.26 -22.11 47.33
N LEU A 10 -4.94 -21.97 46.04
CA LEU A 10 -5.50 -22.62 44.84
C LEU A 10 -6.69 -21.90 44.18
N ILE A 11 -6.47 -21.38 42.97
CA ILE A 11 -7.25 -21.66 41.75
C ILE A 11 -6.69 -20.75 40.64
N THR A 12 -5.94 -21.40 39.75
CA THR A 12 -5.85 -21.18 38.28
C THR A 12 -5.59 -19.74 37.81
N LEU A 13 -4.42 -19.45 37.22
CA LEU A 13 -4.09 -19.84 35.85
C LEU A 13 -5.26 -19.58 34.88
N THR A 14 -5.73 -18.34 34.80
CA THR A 14 -6.45 -17.85 33.62
C THR A 14 -5.47 -17.01 32.81
N SER A 15 -4.89 -17.72 31.84
CA SER A 15 -4.24 -17.28 30.62
C SER A 15 -4.42 -15.78 30.33
N ILE A 16 -3.31 -15.05 30.47
CA ILE A 16 -3.12 -13.85 29.66
C ILE A 16 -2.99 -14.40 28.23
N LEU A 17 -4.12 -14.48 27.53
CA LEU A 17 -4.14 -14.51 26.08
C LEU A 17 -3.56 -13.16 25.65
N ILE A 18 -2.24 -13.10 25.57
CA ILE A 18 -1.58 -12.21 24.60
C ILE A 18 -1.94 -12.84 23.26
N GLY A 19 -3.15 -12.55 22.79
CA GLY A 19 -3.46 -12.71 21.38
C GLY A 19 -2.41 -11.89 20.63
N CYS A 20 -1.80 -12.49 19.61
CA CYS A 20 -1.10 -11.71 18.60
C CYS A 20 -2.13 -10.71 18.08
N GLN A 21 -2.01 -9.46 18.52
CA GLN A 21 -2.71 -8.35 17.92
C GLN A 21 -1.90 -8.05 16.68
N SER A 22 -2.19 -8.79 15.61
CA SER A 22 -1.59 -8.54 14.31
C SER A 22 -2.03 -7.14 13.86
N ASN A 23 -1.04 -6.34 13.47
CA ASN A 23 -1.17 -4.98 12.95
C ASN A 23 -1.76 -4.95 11.53
N GLU A 24 -2.56 -5.95 11.15
CA GLU A 24 -3.08 -6.15 9.79
C GLU A 24 -3.79 -4.92 9.22
N ASN A 25 -4.45 -4.12 10.07
CA ASN A 25 -5.16 -2.90 9.63
C ASN A 25 -4.22 -1.69 9.49
N GLU A 26 -3.07 -1.69 10.16
CA GLU A 26 -2.07 -0.61 10.08
C GLU A 26 -1.22 -0.80 8.81
N ASP A 27 -0.82 -2.04 8.54
CA ASP A 27 -0.04 -2.41 7.34
C ASP A 27 -0.83 -2.17 6.05
N GLU A 28 -2.14 -2.47 6.04
CA GLU A 28 -3.01 -2.21 4.87
C GLU A 28 -3.14 -0.71 4.57
N HIS A 29 -3.32 0.12 5.60
CA HIS A 29 -3.47 1.56 5.41
C HIS A 29 -2.16 2.19 4.89
N GLU A 30 -1.01 1.69 5.36
CA GLU A 30 0.31 2.15 4.91
C GLU A 30 0.53 1.86 3.42
N VAL A 31 0.22 0.65 2.93
CA VAL A 31 0.41 0.33 1.50
C VAL A 31 -0.54 1.09 0.59
N ILE A 32 -1.77 1.40 1.06
CA ILE A 32 -2.69 2.26 0.31
C ILE A 32 -2.12 3.68 0.19
N GLU A 33 -1.66 4.27 1.29
CA GLU A 33 -1.05 5.61 1.27
C GLU A 33 0.19 5.67 0.36
N ARG A 34 1.03 4.63 0.38
CA ARG A 34 2.18 4.52 -0.53
C ARG A 34 1.73 4.40 -1.99
N ALA A 35 0.69 3.62 -2.28
CA ALA A 35 0.17 3.50 -3.63
C ALA A 35 -0.36 4.83 -4.18
N GLU A 36 -1.12 5.56 -3.37
CA GLU A 36 -1.60 6.89 -3.69
C GLU A 36 -0.45 7.89 -3.86
N GLY A 37 0.54 7.84 -2.96
CA GLY A 37 1.76 8.65 -3.02
C GLY A 37 2.57 8.43 -4.31
N PHE A 38 2.66 7.19 -4.78
CA PHE A 38 3.30 6.86 -6.05
C PHE A 38 2.57 7.52 -7.23
N ILE A 39 1.24 7.36 -7.33
CA ILE A 39 0.45 7.98 -8.41
C ILE A 39 0.52 9.51 -8.36
N ASN A 40 0.48 10.11 -7.16
CA ASN A 40 0.63 11.55 -6.99
C ASN A 40 2.01 12.04 -7.45
N SER A 41 3.08 11.30 -7.13
CA SER A 41 4.43 11.62 -7.57
C SER A 41 4.56 11.61 -9.10
N LEU A 42 3.91 10.65 -9.78
CA LEU A 42 3.84 10.64 -11.25
C LEU A 42 3.12 11.86 -11.80
N ASN A 43 1.96 12.20 -11.21
CA ASN A 43 1.17 13.35 -11.63
C ASN A 43 1.89 14.70 -11.43
N GLU A 44 2.66 14.83 -10.35
CA GLU A 44 3.43 16.03 -10.02
C GLU A 44 4.74 16.15 -10.83
N GLY A 45 5.10 15.10 -11.57
CA GLY A 45 6.36 15.02 -12.29
C GLY A 45 7.58 14.74 -11.40
N SER A 46 7.34 14.29 -10.16
CA SER A 46 8.36 13.91 -9.18
C SER A 46 8.80 12.47 -9.41
N TYR A 47 9.38 12.20 -10.58
CA TYR A 47 9.66 10.82 -11.02
C TYR A 47 10.78 10.14 -10.23
N GLU A 48 11.71 10.91 -9.66
CA GLU A 48 12.71 10.40 -8.73
C GLU A 48 12.06 9.91 -7.43
N ASP A 49 11.08 10.63 -6.90
CA ASP A 49 10.34 10.25 -5.69
C ASP A 49 9.41 9.06 -5.94
N ALA A 50 8.83 8.97 -7.14
CA ALA A 50 8.08 7.80 -7.58
C ALA A 50 9.00 6.56 -7.66
N ALA A 51 10.17 6.69 -8.31
CA ALA A 51 11.12 5.59 -8.46
C ALA A 51 11.69 5.12 -7.10
N ALA A 52 11.84 6.00 -6.11
CA ALA A 52 12.31 5.66 -4.78
C ALA A 52 11.34 4.76 -3.98
N GLN A 53 10.08 4.61 -4.42
CA GLN A 53 9.09 3.73 -3.80
C GLN A 53 9.12 2.31 -4.38
N LEU A 54 9.76 2.13 -5.53
CA LEU A 54 9.95 0.85 -6.18
C LEU A 54 11.00 0.02 -5.43
N ASN A 55 10.91 -1.29 -5.52
CA ASN A 55 12.03 -2.15 -5.13
C ASN A 55 13.16 -2.07 -6.17
N ASP A 56 14.34 -2.59 -5.83
CA ASP A 56 15.54 -2.44 -6.67
C ASP A 56 15.34 -2.97 -8.11
N GLU A 57 14.69 -4.14 -8.25
CA GLU A 57 14.41 -4.73 -9.56
C GLU A 57 13.47 -3.84 -10.39
N MET A 58 12.42 -3.34 -9.77
CA MET A 58 11.47 -2.45 -10.45
C MET A 58 12.07 -1.08 -10.74
N ALA A 59 12.93 -0.54 -9.87
CA ALA A 59 13.60 0.74 -10.08
C ALA A 59 14.57 0.71 -11.28
N ASP A 60 15.21 -0.43 -11.52
CA ASP A 60 16.04 -0.66 -12.71
C ASP A 60 15.19 -0.69 -14.00
N ALA A 61 13.97 -1.23 -13.94
CA ALA A 61 13.06 -1.36 -15.09
C ALA A 61 12.23 -0.09 -15.35
N LEU A 62 11.79 0.60 -14.30
CA LEU A 62 10.96 1.80 -14.32
C LEU A 62 11.75 3.00 -13.79
N THR A 63 12.85 3.29 -14.47
CA THR A 63 13.66 4.49 -14.16
C THR A 63 12.81 5.77 -14.21
N PRO A 64 13.24 6.88 -13.56
CA PRO A 64 12.51 8.15 -13.62
C PRO A 64 12.17 8.61 -15.05
N ALA A 65 13.06 8.37 -16.01
CA ALA A 65 12.83 8.70 -17.41
C ALA A 65 11.71 7.85 -18.04
N ILE A 66 11.64 6.56 -17.71
CA ILE A 66 10.60 5.65 -18.20
C ILE A 66 9.25 5.99 -17.56
N LEU A 67 9.22 6.31 -16.26
CA LEU A 67 8.02 6.78 -15.57
C LEU A 67 7.48 8.08 -16.19
N ALA A 68 8.36 9.02 -16.52
CA ALA A 68 8.00 10.25 -17.21
C ALA A 68 7.39 10.02 -18.59
N GLU A 69 8.01 9.13 -19.37
CA GLU A 69 7.50 8.76 -20.70
C GLU A 69 6.14 8.06 -20.59
N LEU A 70 5.98 7.12 -19.66
CA LEU A 70 4.73 6.41 -19.41
C LEU A 70 3.61 7.39 -19.04
N TRP A 71 3.86 8.28 -18.08
CA TRP A 71 2.85 9.24 -17.63
C TRP A 71 2.48 10.25 -18.73
N GLN A 72 3.46 10.67 -19.53
CA GLN A 72 3.21 11.49 -20.71
C GLN A 72 2.32 10.77 -21.72
N GLN A 73 2.53 9.47 -21.97
CA GLN A 73 1.69 8.70 -22.89
C GLN A 73 0.23 8.67 -22.41
N LEU A 74 0.00 8.40 -21.12
CA LEU A 74 -1.34 8.39 -20.54
C LEU A 74 -2.03 9.75 -20.66
N THR A 75 -1.33 10.84 -20.32
CA THR A 75 -1.91 12.19 -20.39
C THR A 75 -2.17 12.66 -21.81
N VAL A 76 -1.36 12.23 -22.79
CA VAL A 76 -1.62 12.48 -24.22
C VAL A 76 -2.83 11.71 -24.71
N GLU A 77 -2.99 10.45 -24.29
CA GLU A 77 -4.07 9.58 -24.76
C GLU A 77 -5.42 9.92 -24.10
N PHE A 78 -5.41 10.07 -22.78
CA PHE A 78 -6.60 10.17 -21.93
C PHE A 78 -6.89 11.59 -21.43
N GLY A 79 -6.01 12.55 -21.71
CA GLY A 79 -6.11 13.95 -21.27
C GLY A 79 -5.57 14.16 -19.86
N ASP A 80 -5.85 15.31 -19.26
CA ASP A 80 -5.29 15.63 -17.94
C ASP A 80 -5.79 14.65 -16.86
N PHE A 81 -4.89 14.27 -15.95
CA PHE A 81 -5.25 13.50 -14.76
C PHE A 81 -6.10 14.35 -13.80
N LYS A 82 -7.19 13.77 -13.29
CA LYS A 82 -8.15 14.44 -12.41
C LYS A 82 -8.08 13.96 -10.97
N GLY A 83 -7.58 12.75 -10.73
CA GLY A 83 -7.38 12.20 -9.40
C GLY A 83 -7.44 10.68 -9.39
N HIS A 84 -7.25 10.10 -8.22
CA HIS A 84 -7.42 8.67 -7.98
C HIS A 84 -8.38 8.40 -6.81
N SER A 85 -8.89 7.18 -6.75
CA SER A 85 -9.60 6.66 -5.58
C SER A 85 -9.25 5.20 -5.36
N PHE A 86 -9.06 4.80 -4.10
CA PHE A 86 -8.91 3.41 -3.71
C PHE A 86 -10.13 2.57 -4.14
N GLU A 87 -9.86 1.38 -4.70
CA GLU A 87 -10.90 0.41 -5.05
C GLU A 87 -10.89 -0.79 -4.09
N GLU A 88 -9.79 -1.54 -4.05
CA GLU A 88 -9.65 -2.74 -3.24
C GLU A 88 -8.18 -3.11 -2.99
N THR A 89 -7.96 -3.91 -1.95
CA THR A 89 -6.71 -4.64 -1.70
C THR A 89 -6.94 -6.13 -1.89
N THR A 90 -5.94 -6.83 -2.41
CA THR A 90 -5.91 -8.30 -2.45
C THR A 90 -4.54 -8.82 -2.01
N GLU A 91 -4.47 -10.09 -1.63
CA GLU A 91 -3.20 -10.76 -1.38
C GLU A 91 -2.97 -11.87 -2.40
N ASP A 92 -1.77 -11.92 -2.97
CA ASP A 92 -1.33 -13.03 -3.82
C ASP A 92 0.10 -13.46 -3.45
N GLN A 93 0.28 -14.73 -3.11
CA GLN A 93 1.59 -15.32 -2.77
C GLN A 93 2.40 -14.56 -1.70
N GLY A 94 1.73 -13.86 -0.77
CA GLY A 94 2.38 -13.05 0.26
C GLY A 94 2.80 -11.65 -0.20
N HIS A 95 2.30 -11.20 -1.36
CA HIS A 95 2.32 -9.82 -1.83
C HIS A 95 0.96 -9.18 -1.62
N THR A 96 0.96 -7.93 -1.17
CA THR A 96 -0.26 -7.12 -1.10
C THR A 96 -0.42 -6.37 -2.43
N ILE A 97 -1.61 -6.42 -3.02
CA ILE A 97 -1.93 -5.75 -4.28
C ILE A 97 -2.97 -4.69 -4.01
N VAL A 98 -2.66 -3.45 -4.36
CA VAL A 98 -3.57 -2.29 -4.24
C VAL A 98 -4.08 -1.92 -5.62
N PHE A 99 -5.40 -1.77 -5.73
CA PHE A 99 -6.06 -1.26 -6.93
C PHE A 99 -6.57 0.15 -6.69
N LEU A 100 -6.20 1.07 -7.59
CA LEU A 100 -6.67 2.45 -7.61
C LEU A 100 -7.37 2.73 -8.93
N ALA A 101 -8.55 3.35 -8.88
CA ALA A 101 -9.15 3.95 -10.06
C ALA A 101 -8.42 5.28 -10.36
N GLY A 102 -7.94 5.46 -11.58
CA GLY A 102 -7.33 6.68 -12.07
C GLY A 102 -8.27 7.42 -13.03
N GLU A 103 -8.70 8.61 -12.65
CA GLU A 103 -9.61 9.43 -13.43
C GLU A 103 -8.84 10.39 -14.34
N PHE A 104 -9.06 10.31 -15.65
CA PHE A 104 -8.55 11.23 -16.65
C PHE A 104 -9.71 11.94 -17.36
N GLU A 105 -9.43 13.02 -18.10
CA GLU A 105 -10.48 13.79 -18.79
C GLU A 105 -11.39 12.96 -19.70
N ARG A 106 -10.83 11.94 -20.35
CA ARG A 106 -11.51 11.20 -21.42
C ARG A 106 -11.95 9.81 -20.98
N THR A 107 -11.36 9.26 -19.93
CA THR A 107 -11.63 7.90 -19.46
C THR A 107 -11.14 7.69 -18.04
N SER A 108 -11.54 6.58 -17.44
CA SER A 108 -11.03 6.08 -16.17
C SER A 108 -10.28 4.79 -16.46
N ILE A 109 -9.08 4.63 -15.89
CA ILE A 109 -8.26 3.42 -15.98
C ILE A 109 -8.04 2.85 -14.58
N ARG A 110 -7.61 1.59 -14.49
CA ARG A 110 -7.28 0.98 -13.20
C ARG A 110 -5.78 0.80 -13.07
N PHE A 111 -5.21 1.31 -11.98
CA PHE A 111 -3.83 1.05 -11.60
C PHE A 111 -3.79 -0.14 -10.65
N GLN A 112 -2.86 -1.05 -10.88
CA GLN A 112 -2.54 -2.16 -9.99
C GLN A 112 -1.10 -2.00 -9.50
N LEU A 113 -0.93 -1.93 -8.17
CA LEU A 113 0.36 -1.81 -7.52
C LEU A 113 0.58 -3.01 -6.61
N THR A 114 1.63 -3.78 -6.87
CA THR A 114 1.99 -4.96 -6.07
C THR A 114 3.11 -4.58 -5.13
N PHE A 115 2.94 -4.86 -3.84
CA PHE A 115 3.89 -4.61 -2.77
C PHE A 115 4.57 -5.90 -2.33
N ASP A 116 5.88 -5.85 -2.12
CA ASP A 116 6.62 -6.93 -1.46
C ASP A 116 6.58 -6.84 0.06
N GLN A 117 7.30 -7.75 0.71
CA GLN A 117 7.34 -7.88 2.18
C GLN A 117 8.02 -6.70 2.86
N ASP A 118 8.81 -5.92 2.12
CA ASP A 118 9.45 -4.68 2.58
C ASP A 118 8.58 -3.45 2.27
N GLN A 119 7.33 -3.67 1.83
CA GLN A 119 6.37 -2.66 1.40
C GLN A 119 6.89 -1.75 0.26
N GLN A 120 7.81 -2.28 -0.56
CA GLN A 120 8.25 -1.63 -1.78
C GLN A 120 7.39 -2.08 -2.95
N ILE A 121 7.20 -1.20 -3.95
CA ILE A 121 6.43 -1.55 -5.13
C ILE A 121 7.26 -2.50 -6.00
N ALA A 122 6.81 -3.75 -6.05
CA ALA A 122 7.39 -4.86 -6.81
C ALA A 122 6.68 -5.10 -8.15
N GLY A 123 5.60 -4.38 -8.44
CA GLY A 123 4.90 -4.43 -9.72
C GLY A 123 3.97 -3.24 -9.92
N PHE A 124 3.89 -2.75 -11.16
CA PHE A 124 2.99 -1.67 -11.54
C PHE A 124 2.36 -1.96 -12.91
N PHE A 125 1.03 -1.99 -12.97
CA PHE A 125 0.27 -2.26 -14.18
C PHE A 125 -0.90 -1.30 -14.36
N ILE A 126 -1.29 -1.11 -15.62
CA ILE A 126 -2.44 -0.31 -16.03
C ILE A 126 -3.42 -1.26 -16.74
N LEU A 127 -4.67 -1.27 -16.29
CA LEU A 127 -5.74 -2.19 -16.71
C LEU A 127 -6.90 -1.45 -17.36
#